data_AF-A0A645JG24-F1
#
_entry.id   AF-A0A645JG24-F1
#
_cell.length_a   1.000
_cell.length_b   1.000
_cell.length_c   1.000
_cell.angle_alpha   90.00
_cell.angle_beta   90.00
_cell.angle_gamma   90.00
#
_symmetry.space_group_name_H-M   'P 1'
#
loop_
_entity.id
_entity.type
_entity.pdbx_description
1 polymer ?
#
loop_
_entity_poly.entity_id
_entity_poly.type
_entity_poly.pdbx_seq_one_letter_code
_entity_poly.pdbx_strand_id
1 'polypeptide(L)' 'MIPVTEVMVATPAVRNLIREGKPHMLNSIIQTGANEGMHSLDANLAELCFKGLIAKEEGLSRAQDKQYFQQLINKRW' A
#
# COMPACT_ATOMS: atom_id res chain seq x y z
N MET A 1 -3.03 12.24 16.35
CA MET A 1 -3.69 11.37 15.36
C MET A 1 -2.84 11.41 14.10
N ILE A 2 -2.47 10.25 13.54
CA ILE A 2 -1.58 10.16 12.37
C ILE A 2 -2.39 9.60 11.19
N PRO A 3 -2.46 10.30 10.05
CA PRO A 3 -3.18 9.79 8.89
C PRO A 3 -2.41 8.64 8.24
N VAL A 4 -3.16 7.66 7.77
CA VAL A 4 -2.68 6.57 6.92
C VAL A 4 -3.48 6.66 5.63
N THR A 5 -2.79 6.55 4.50
CA THR A 5 -3.42 6.76 3.19
C THR A 5 -3.06 5.64 2.23
N GLU A 6 -3.93 5.45 1.24
CA GLU A 6 -3.63 4.72 0.01
C GLU A 6 -3.74 5.71 -1.15
N VAL A 7 -2.79 5.66 -2.08
CA VAL A 7 -2.74 6.56 -3.23
C VAL A 7 -2.59 5.75 -4.50
N MET A 8 -3.52 5.97 -5.43
CA MET A 8 -3.48 5.45 -6.79
C MET A 8 -3.57 6.61 -7.77
N VAL A 9 -2.62 6.70 -8.70
CA VAL A 9 -2.65 7.71 -9.76
C VAL A 9 -3.37 7.13 -10.98
N ALA A 10 -4.26 7.90 -11.59
CA ALA A 10 -5.05 7.48 -12.74
C ALA A 10 -4.21 7.49 -14.05
N THR A 11 -3.18 6.65 -14.11
CA THR A 11 -2.32 6.45 -15.29
C THR A 11 -3.09 5.80 -16.44
N PRO A 12 -2.57 5.82 -17.68
CA PRO A 12 -3.19 5.12 -18.79
C PRO A 12 -3.44 3.63 -18.51
N ALA A 13 -2.51 2.96 -17.82
CA ALA A 13 -2.64 1.55 -17.44
C ALA A 13 -3.79 1.32 -16.44
N VAL A 14 -3.89 2.13 -15.38
CA VAL A 14 -4.99 2.08 -14.39
C VAL A 14 -6.33 2.31 -15.07
N ARG A 15 -6.43 3.35 -15.91
CA ARG A 15 -7.67 3.65 -16.65
C ARG A 15 -8.06 2.52 -17.59
N ASN A 16 -7.08 1.84 -18.18
CA ASN A 16 -7.35 0.70 -19.04
C ASN A 16 -7.93 -0.49 -18.26
N LEU A 17 -7.35 -0.83 -17.11
CA LEU A 17 -7.86 -1.89 -16.23
C LEU A 17 -9.29 -1.63 -15.76
N ILE A 18 -9.62 -0.38 -15.47
CA ILE A 18 -10.99 0.02 -15.12
C ILE A 18 -11.95 -0.21 -16.30
N ARG A 19 -11.57 0.24 -17.51
CA ARG A 19 -12.39 0.05 -18.72
C ARG A 19 -12.58 -1.43 -19.09
N GLU A 20 -11.58 -2.27 -18.83
CA GLU A 20 -11.63 -3.71 -19.07
C GLU A 20 -12.35 -4.49 -17.97
N GLY A 21 -12.82 -3.85 -16.91
CA GLY A 21 -13.50 -4.52 -15.80
C GLY A 21 -12.58 -5.44 -14.99
N LYS A 22 -11.29 -5.08 -14.87
CA LYS A 22 -10.27 -5.84 -14.13
C LYS A 22 -9.79 -5.13 -12.85
N PRO A 23 -10.69 -4.74 -11.92
CA PRO A 23 -10.30 -3.98 -10.73
C PRO A 23 -9.39 -4.77 -9.78
N HIS A 24 -9.46 -6.10 -9.79
CA HIS A 24 -8.58 -6.97 -8.97
C HIS A 24 -7.10 -6.80 -9.30
N MET A 25 -6.76 -6.34 -10.51
CA MET A 25 -5.38 -6.07 -10.92
C MET A 25 -4.84 -4.75 -10.37
N LEU A 26 -5.70 -3.84 -9.89
CA LEU A 26 -5.30 -2.51 -9.44
C LEU A 26 -4.38 -2.55 -8.22
N ASN A 27 -4.57 -3.52 -7.31
CA ASN A 27 -3.71 -3.67 -6.13
C ASN A 27 -2.24 -3.90 -6.52
N SER A 28 -1.99 -4.74 -7.53
CA SER A 28 -0.64 -5.00 -8.04
C SER A 28 -0.05 -3.76 -8.71
N ILE A 29 -0.87 -2.98 -9.42
CA ILE A 29 -0.43 -1.71 -10.01
C ILE A 29 -0.06 -0.68 -8.94
N ILE A 30 -0.85 -0.55 -7.87
CA ILE A 30 -0.53 0.36 -6.75
C ILE A 30 0.79 -0.06 -6.09
N GLN A 31 0.98 -1.35 -5.81
CA GLN A 31 2.19 -1.88 -5.17
C GLN A 31 3.46 -1.65 -6.01
N THR A 32 3.35 -1.63 -7.34
CA THR A 32 4.47 -1.43 -8.27
C THR A 32 4.60 0.02 -8.74
N GLY A 33 3.60 0.87 -8.49
CA GLY A 33 3.49 2.25 -8.94
C GLY A 33 4.20 3.30 -8.08
N ALA A 34 5.15 2.90 -7.23
CA ALA A 34 5.85 3.83 -6.31
C ALA A 34 6.52 5.00 -7.04
N ASN A 35 7.08 4.76 -8.23
CA ASN A 35 7.70 5.81 -9.06
C ASN A 35 6.69 6.83 -9.59
N GLU A 36 5.41 6.47 -9.67
CA GLU A 36 4.29 7.34 -10.04
C GLU A 36 3.65 8.00 -8.81
N GLY A 37 4.27 7.87 -7.63
CA GLY A 37 3.74 8.40 -6.36
C GLY A 37 2.60 7.58 -5.76
N MET A 38 2.43 6.32 -6.18
CA MET A 38 1.44 5.42 -5.59
C MET A 38 1.99 4.71 -4.35
N HIS A 39 1.09 4.37 -3.44
CA HIS A 39 1.37 3.45 -2.33
C HIS A 39 0.08 2.78 -1.87
N SER A 40 0.17 1.51 -1.47
CA SER A 40 -0.95 0.84 -0.82
C SER A 40 -1.09 1.29 0.63
N LEU A 41 -2.25 1.05 1.24
CA LEU A 41 -2.45 1.29 2.67
C LEU A 41 -1.39 0.58 3.53
N ASP A 42 -1.11 -0.69 3.22
CA ASP A 42 -0.15 -1.52 3.95
C ASP A 42 1.29 -0.99 3.81
N ALA A 43 1.64 -0.44 2.66
CA ALA A 43 2.94 0.19 2.45
C ALA A 43 3.10 1.45 3.30
N ASN A 44 2.07 2.29 3.39
CA ASN A 44 2.10 3.49 4.24
C ASN A 44 2.07 3.14 5.73
N LEU A 45 1.32 2.11 6.15
CA LEU A 45 1.39 1.57 7.51
C LEU A 45 2.81 1.12 7.86
N ALA A 46 3.44 0.30 6.99
CA ALA A 46 4.79 -0.18 7.23
C ALA A 46 5.80 0.98 7.31
N GLU A 47 5.67 1.97 6.44
CA GLU A 47 6.48 3.19 6.48
C GLU A 47 6.35 3.95 7.80
N LEU A 48 5.12 4.13 8.31
CA LEU A 48 4.89 4.78 9.60
C LEU A 48 5.45 3.97 10.77
N CYS A 49 5.38 2.63 10.72
CA CYS A 49 6.05 1.77 11.70
C CYS A 49 7.57 1.97 11.66
N PHE A 50 8.18 2.02 10.48
CA PHE A 50 9.63 2.23 10.34
C PHE A 50 10.07 3.60 10.84
N LYS A 51 9.24 4.63 10.66
CA LYS A 51 9.46 5.97 11.20
C LYS A 51 9.24 6.04 12.73
N GLY A 52 8.83 4.95 13.37
CA GLY A 52 8.51 4.90 14.81
C GLY A 52 7.26 5.69 15.18
N LEU A 53 6.42 6.04 14.19
CA LEU A 53 5.22 6.84 14.38
C LEU A 53 4.03 6.01 14.86
N ILE A 54 4.00 4.71 14.53
CA ILE A 54 3.00 3.75 15.02
C ILE A 54 3.67 2.44 15.44
N ALA A 55 3.07 1.74 16.39
CA ALA A 55 3.52 0.42 16.82
C ALA A 55 3.29 -0.64 15.71
N LYS A 56 4.12 -1.68 15.65
CA LYS A 56 3.99 -2.75 14.65
C LYS A 56 2.68 -3.51 14.81
N GLU A 57 2.24 -3.71 16.06
CA GLU A 57 1.02 -4.39 16.44
C GLU A 57 -0.21 -3.59 16.00
N GLU A 58 -0.15 -2.25 16.15
CA GLU A 58 -1.20 -1.37 15.66
C GLU A 58 -1.27 -1.39 14.13
N GLY A 59 -0.12 -1.30 13.45
CA GLY A 59 -0.04 -1.47 11.99
C GLY A 59 -0.66 -2.78 11.52
N LEU A 60 -0.30 -3.90 12.15
CA LEU A 60 -0.81 -5.23 11.81
C LEU A 60 -2.32 -5.37 12.06
N SER A 61 -2.85 -4.71 13.09
CA SER A 61 -4.28 -4.73 13.40
C SER A 61 -5.14 -4.01 12.35
N ARG A 62 -4.56 -3.04 11.63
CA ARG A 62 -5.23 -2.21 10.62
C ARG A 62 -4.86 -2.53 9.17
N ALA A 63 -3.87 -3.39 8.94
CA ALA A 63 -3.46 -3.82 7.62
C ALA A 63 -4.60 -4.52 6.87
N GLN A 64 -4.76 -4.20 5.58
CA GLN A 64 -5.70 -4.88 4.69
C GLN A 64 -5.20 -6.27 4.35
N ASP A 65 -3.94 -6.38 3.93
CA ASP A 65 -3.23 -7.65 3.77
C ASP A 65 -2.15 -7.77 4.85
N LYS A 66 -2.49 -8.48 5.93
CA LYS A 66 -1.59 -8.72 7.06
C LYS A 66 -0.31 -9.44 6.64
N GLN A 67 -0.39 -10.36 5.68
CA GLN A 67 0.77 -11.11 5.22
C GLN A 67 1.71 -10.19 4.43
N TYR A 68 1.16 -9.37 3.54
CA TYR A 68 1.94 -8.38 2.79
C TYR A 68 2.57 -7.33 3.71
N PHE A 69 1.81 -6.78 4.65
CA PHE A 69 2.35 -5.86 5.67
C PHE A 69 3.52 -6.49 6.43
N GLN A 70 3.39 -7.74 6.86
CA GLN A 70 4.44 -8.42 7.61
C GLN A 70 5.68 -8.69 6.74
N GLN A 71 5.51 -9.00 5.47
CA GLN A 71 6.63 -9.06 4.51
C GLN A 71 7.34 -7.72 4.35
N LEU A 72 6.59 -6.62 4.25
CA LEU A 72 7.16 -5.27 4.16
C LEU A 72 7.99 -4.95 5.40
N ILE A 73 7.42 -5.17 6.59
CA ILE A 73 8.10 -5.01 7.88
C ILE A 73 9.40 -5.81 7.92
N ASN A 74 9.41 -7.06 7.46
CA ASN A 74 10.59 -7.92 7.55
C ASN A 74 11.68 -7.60 6.51
N LYS A 75 11.33 -7.03 5.34
CA LYS A 75 12.29 -6.75 4.25
C LYS A 75 13.25 -5.59 4.54
N ARG A 76 12.94 -4.73 5.51
CA ARG A 76 13.65 -3.47 5.76
C ARG A 76 14.49 -3.48 7.05
N TRP A 77 14.61 -4.65 7.68
CA TRP A 77 15.43 -4.93 8.87
C TRP A 77 16.42 -6.05 8.59
#